data_AF-A0AAD2DK32-F1
#
_entry.id   AF-A0AAD2DK32-F1
#
_cell.length_a   1.000
_cell.length_b   1.000
_cell.length_c   1.000
_cell.angle_alpha   90.00
_cell.angle_beta   90.00
_cell.angle_gamma   90.00
#
_symmetry.space_group_name_H-M   'P 1'
#
loop_
_entity.id
_entity.type
_entity.pdbx_description
1 polymer ?
#
loop_
_entity_poly.entity_id
_entity_poly.type
_entity_poly.pdbx_seq_one_letter_code
_entity_poly.pdbx_strand_id
1 'polypeptide(L)'
;MKLLSLHPNLAIKEFCSVTGTQSTCISSLSSTIRPTPEADPNQIFILSLEISIIGLLNITSMMSTTRSNDSVFQNCSSLLRDSLSQLNGTLGIMHHNPDIITQTYEQRRDMTVSITTAIDDLRSCVDDLGKVKSTAIDEVSVEMHKLEVYVSSSRSFLINCDGVLENFGYALQMENAENSSDLLFFENLFAVSFYGSQYLVLVFLFCLLLRIY
;
A
#
# COMPACT_ATOMS: atom_id res chain seq x y z
N MET A 1 -12.75 -11.17 17.90
CA MET A 1 -13.32 -10.04 17.13
C MET A 1 -12.15 -9.20 16.67
N LYS A 2 -11.76 -9.34 15.39
CA LYS A 2 -10.59 -8.64 14.82
C LYS A 2 -11.07 -7.23 14.45
N LEU A 3 -10.62 -6.22 15.19
CA LEU A 3 -10.84 -4.82 14.84
C LEU A 3 -10.24 -4.60 13.44
N LEU A 4 -11.10 -4.42 12.43
CA LEU A 4 -10.68 -3.79 11.19
C LEU A 4 -10.15 -2.41 11.57
N SER A 5 -8.87 -2.14 11.34
CA SER A 5 -8.36 -0.77 11.49
C SER A 5 -9.08 0.08 10.45
N LEU A 6 -9.85 1.06 10.93
CA LEU A 6 -10.49 2.08 10.10
C LEU A 6 -9.47 3.05 9.49
N HIS A 7 -8.19 2.91 9.87
CA HIS A 7 -7.06 3.67 9.37
C HIS A 7 -6.27 2.85 8.34
N PRO A 8 -5.91 3.44 7.18
CA PRO A 8 -5.01 2.80 6.23
C PRO A 8 -3.67 2.51 6.91
N ASN A 9 -3.10 1.34 6.61
CA ASN A 9 -1.81 0.92 7.14
C ASN A 9 -0.75 2.01 6.88
N LEU A 10 0.05 2.34 7.89
CA LEU A 10 1.02 3.44 7.83
C LEU A 10 2.00 3.26 6.66
N ALA A 11 2.44 2.04 6.37
CA ALA A 11 3.33 1.78 5.24
C ALA A 11 2.68 2.09 3.89
N ILE A 12 1.38 1.77 3.72
CA ILE A 12 0.63 2.16 2.51
C ILE A 12 0.54 3.68 2.41
N LYS A 13 0.26 4.36 3.52
CA LYS A 13 0.14 5.82 3.54
C LYS A 13 1.44 6.49 3.12
N GLU A 14 2.57 6.06 3.68
CA GLU A 14 3.89 6.60 3.36
C GLU A 14 4.33 6.21 1.95
N PHE A 15 4.12 4.97 1.51
CA PHE A 15 4.37 4.55 0.13
C PHE A 15 3.63 5.43 -0.89
N CYS A 16 2.36 5.75 -0.62
CA CYS A 16 1.54 6.59 -1.49
C CYS A 16 1.83 8.09 -1.38
N SER A 17 2.56 8.55 -0.36
CA SER A 17 2.77 9.98 -0.07
C SER A 17 3.46 10.76 -1.20
N VAL A 18 4.28 10.06 -1.99
CA VAL A 18 5.06 10.61 -3.11
C VAL A 18 4.37 10.47 -4.46
N THR A 19 3.11 10.03 -4.47
CA THR A 19 2.32 9.88 -5.69
C THR A 19 1.50 11.14 -5.95
N GLY A 20 1.39 11.56 -7.22
CA GLY A 20 0.51 12.68 -7.61
C GLY A 20 -0.98 12.40 -7.39
N THR A 21 -1.34 11.15 -7.09
CA THR A 21 -2.71 10.66 -6.89
C THR A 21 -2.84 9.89 -5.58
N GLN A 22 -2.33 10.46 -4.48
CA GLN A 22 -2.22 9.82 -3.17
C GLN A 22 -3.51 9.15 -2.69
N SER A 23 -4.67 9.80 -2.80
CA SER A 23 -5.96 9.23 -2.39
C SER A 23 -6.35 7.98 -3.19
N THR A 24 -6.11 7.99 -4.50
CA THR A 24 -6.33 6.85 -5.39
C THR A 24 -5.36 5.72 -5.07
N CYS A 25 -4.08 6.02 -4.85
CA CYS A 25 -3.09 5.03 -4.43
C CYS A 25 -3.51 4.34 -3.11
N ILE A 26 -3.86 5.12 -2.09
CA ILE A 26 -4.24 4.59 -0.77
C ILE A 26 -5.50 3.73 -0.88
N SER A 27 -6.55 4.22 -1.56
CA SER A 27 -7.82 3.49 -1.69
C SER A 27 -7.67 2.19 -2.51
N SER A 28 -6.92 2.23 -3.62
CA SER A 28 -6.67 1.05 -4.45
C SER A 28 -5.80 0.01 -3.76
N LEU A 29 -4.77 0.42 -2.99
CA LEU A 29 -3.91 -0.52 -2.28
C LEU A 29 -4.56 -1.04 -1.00
N SER A 30 -5.22 -0.20 -0.20
CA SER A 30 -5.85 -0.63 1.06
C SER A 30 -7.01 -1.62 0.84
N SER A 31 -7.65 -1.58 -0.33
CA SER A 31 -8.71 -2.53 -0.70
C SER A 31 -8.17 -3.88 -1.20
N THR A 32 -6.90 -3.92 -1.64
CA THR A 32 -6.32 -5.09 -2.33
C THR A 32 -5.24 -5.77 -1.51
N ILE A 33 -4.40 -4.99 -0.84
CA ILE A 33 -3.29 -5.46 0.01
C ILE A 33 -3.75 -5.45 1.46
N ARG A 34 -3.45 -6.55 2.16
CA ARG A 34 -3.57 -6.65 3.62
C ARG A 34 -2.18 -6.82 4.21
N PRO A 35 -1.40 -5.74 4.31
CA PRO A 35 -0.06 -5.82 4.88
C PRO A 35 -0.12 -6.23 6.35
N THR A 36 0.96 -6.83 6.84
CA THR A 36 1.14 -7.08 8.27
C THR A 36 1.28 -5.75 9.01
N PRO A 37 1.03 -5.72 10.33
CA PRO A 37 1.27 -4.52 11.14
C PRO A 37 2.71 -4.02 11.05
N GLU A 38 3.68 -4.92 10.86
CA GLU A 38 5.11 -4.64 10.75
C GLU A 38 5.57 -4.38 9.32
N ALA A 39 4.64 -4.27 8.37
CA ALA A 39 5.01 -3.97 6.99
C ALA A 39 5.64 -2.57 6.90
N ASP A 40 6.60 -2.44 5.99
CA ASP A 40 7.27 -1.19 5.63
C ASP A 40 6.98 -0.82 4.16
N PRO A 41 7.33 0.40 3.71
CA PRO A 41 7.13 0.80 2.33
C PRO A 41 7.84 -0.08 1.27
N ASN A 42 8.96 -0.76 1.59
CA ASN A 42 9.60 -1.71 0.67
C ASN A 42 8.70 -2.94 0.44
N GLN A 43 8.08 -3.45 1.50
CA GLN A 43 7.13 -4.55 1.38
C GLN A 43 5.91 -4.14 0.56
N ILE A 44 5.39 -2.92 0.74
CA ILE A 44 4.28 -2.40 -0.08
C ILE A 44 4.70 -2.28 -1.55
N PHE A 45 5.92 -1.83 -1.83
CA PHE A 45 6.47 -1.76 -3.18
C PHE A 45 6.52 -3.13 -3.86
N ILE A 46 7.05 -4.16 -3.17
CA ILE A 46 7.12 -5.54 -3.68
C ILE A 46 5.71 -6.09 -3.93
N LEU A 47 4.79 -5.96 -2.97
CA LEU A 47 3.41 -6.44 -3.11
C LEU A 47 2.66 -5.72 -4.24
N SER A 48 2.93 -4.43 -4.44
CA SER A 48 2.37 -3.65 -5.55
C SER A 48 2.83 -4.20 -6.91
N LEU A 49 4.11 -4.60 -7.03
CA LEU A 49 4.63 -5.25 -8.25
C LEU A 49 4.02 -6.63 -8.47
N GLU A 50 3.94 -7.46 -7.43
CA GLU A 50 3.36 -8.81 -7.49
C GLU A 50 1.89 -8.77 -7.96
N ILE A 51 1.08 -7.90 -7.37
CA ILE A 51 -0.33 -7.74 -7.75
C ILE A 51 -0.46 -7.23 -9.17
N SER A 52 0.42 -6.31 -9.59
CA SER A 52 0.45 -5.83 -10.97
C SER A 52 0.74 -6.97 -11.94
N ILE A 53 1.76 -7.79 -11.66
CA ILE A 53 2.11 -8.96 -12.50
C ILE A 53 0.94 -9.96 -12.57
N ILE A 54 0.32 -10.29 -11.44
CA ILE A 54 -0.84 -11.20 -11.40
C ILE A 54 -2.00 -10.65 -12.22
N GLY A 55 -2.32 -9.36 -12.09
CA GLY A 55 -3.37 -8.73 -12.88
C GLY A 55 -3.07 -8.73 -14.37
N LEU A 56 -1.83 -8.44 -14.77
CA LEU A 56 -1.41 -8.49 -16.17
C LEU A 56 -1.50 -9.89 -16.76
N LEU A 57 -1.15 -10.93 -15.99
CA LEU A 57 -1.32 -12.33 -16.41
C LEU A 57 -2.80 -12.67 -16.62
N ASN A 58 -3.68 -12.22 -15.72
CA ASN A 58 -5.11 -12.43 -15.85
C ASN A 58 -5.67 -11.75 -17.11
N ILE A 59 -5.30 -10.50 -17.35
CA ILE A 59 -5.72 -9.74 -18.53
C ILE A 59 -5.22 -10.41 -19.82
N THR A 60 -3.94 -10.78 -19.85
CA THR A 60 -3.34 -11.50 -20.99
C THR A 60 -4.09 -12.81 -21.26
N SER A 61 -4.42 -13.56 -20.21
CA SER A 61 -5.22 -14.78 -20.31
C SER A 61 -6.62 -14.50 -20.86
N MET A 62 -7.33 -13.49 -20.35
CA MET A 62 -8.65 -13.09 -20.84
C MET A 62 -8.61 -12.76 -22.33
N MET A 63 -7.64 -11.93 -22.76
CA MET A 63 -7.47 -11.55 -24.16
C MET A 63 -7.16 -12.74 -25.08
N SER A 64 -6.43 -13.75 -24.59
CA SER A 64 -6.13 -14.95 -25.39
C SER A 64 -7.37 -15.80 -25.71
N THR A 65 -8.40 -15.76 -24.84
CA THR A 65 -9.67 -16.46 -25.07
C THR A 65 -10.55 -15.73 -26.09
N THR A 66 -10.38 -14.41 -26.18
CA THR A 66 -11.01 -13.54 -27.17
C THR A 66 -10.24 -13.66 -28.49
N ARG A 67 -10.39 -14.79 -29.18
CA ARG A 67 -9.76 -15.06 -30.49
C ARG A 67 -10.26 -14.09 -31.56
N SER A 68 -9.73 -12.87 -31.59
CA SER A 68 -9.89 -11.95 -32.71
C SER A 68 -8.62 -11.98 -33.55
N ASN A 69 -8.75 -12.19 -34.86
CA ASN A 69 -7.67 -11.95 -35.85
C ASN A 69 -7.39 -10.45 -36.03
N ASP A 70 -7.78 -9.64 -35.07
CA ASP A 70 -7.68 -8.19 -35.09
C ASP A 70 -6.28 -7.80 -34.61
N SER A 71 -5.57 -7.05 -35.44
CA SER A 71 -4.20 -6.61 -35.19
C SER A 71 -4.08 -5.79 -33.91
N VAL A 72 -5.17 -5.12 -33.48
CA VAL A 72 -5.24 -4.39 -32.22
C VAL A 72 -4.98 -5.30 -31.01
N PHE A 73 -5.63 -6.47 -30.97
CA PHE A 73 -5.48 -7.40 -29.85
C PHE A 73 -4.10 -8.06 -29.84
N GLN A 74 -3.53 -8.35 -31.02
CA GLN A 74 -2.18 -8.89 -31.11
C GLN A 74 -1.13 -7.87 -30.65
N ASN A 75 -1.27 -6.60 -31.05
CA ASN A 75 -0.37 -5.53 -30.61
C ASN A 75 -0.44 -5.34 -29.09
N CYS A 76 -1.65 -5.21 -28.53
CA CYS A 76 -1.80 -5.11 -27.08
C CYS A 76 -1.24 -6.35 -26.36
N SER A 77 -1.49 -7.56 -26.86
CA SER A 77 -0.94 -8.78 -26.24
C SER A 77 0.60 -8.78 -26.21
N SER A 78 1.26 -8.20 -27.22
CA SER A 78 2.72 -8.03 -27.18
C SER A 78 3.14 -7.01 -26.13
N LEU A 79 2.49 -5.84 -26.10
CA LEU A 79 2.76 -4.79 -25.11
C LEU A 79 2.59 -5.29 -23.67
N LEU A 80 1.54 -6.06 -23.39
CA LEU A 80 1.31 -6.68 -22.09
C LEU A 80 2.42 -7.67 -21.70
N ARG A 81 2.89 -8.47 -22.66
CA ARG A 81 4.00 -9.41 -22.44
C ARG A 81 5.32 -8.68 -22.18
N ASP A 82 5.56 -7.58 -22.88
CA ASP A 82 6.76 -6.76 -22.69
C ASP A 82 6.70 -6.04 -21.32
N SER A 83 5.56 -5.47 -20.95
CA SER A 83 5.29 -4.92 -19.61
C SER A 83 5.52 -5.97 -18.50
N LEU A 84 4.98 -7.18 -18.66
CA LEU A 84 5.23 -8.30 -17.75
C LEU A 84 6.72 -8.63 -17.61
N SER A 85 7.48 -8.60 -18.70
CA SER A 85 8.92 -8.86 -18.69
C SER A 85 9.66 -7.79 -17.87
N GLN A 86 9.32 -6.52 -18.06
CA GLN A 86 9.91 -5.40 -17.32
C GLN A 86 9.62 -5.48 -15.81
N LEU A 87 8.36 -5.77 -15.44
CA LEU A 87 7.96 -5.88 -14.03
C LEU A 87 8.58 -7.10 -13.36
N ASN A 88 8.63 -8.26 -14.03
CA ASN A 88 9.29 -9.44 -13.49
C ASN A 88 10.80 -9.24 -13.31
N GLY A 89 11.46 -8.53 -14.23
CA GLY A 89 12.88 -8.18 -14.08
C GLY A 89 13.12 -7.33 -12.83
N THR A 90 12.27 -6.33 -12.63
CA THR A 90 12.32 -5.45 -11.44
C THR A 90 12.04 -6.23 -10.15
N LEU A 91 11.00 -7.07 -10.15
CA LEU A 91 10.65 -7.90 -9.01
C LEU A 91 11.75 -8.92 -8.68
N GLY A 92 12.43 -9.47 -9.69
CA GLY A 92 13.57 -10.38 -9.51
C GLY A 92 14.74 -9.73 -8.76
N ILE A 93 15.02 -8.46 -9.04
CA ILE A 93 16.04 -7.68 -8.30
C ILE A 93 15.64 -7.54 -6.83
N MET A 94 14.37 -7.21 -6.57
CA MET A 94 13.85 -7.02 -5.22
C MET A 94 13.73 -8.32 -4.43
N HIS A 95 13.41 -9.46 -5.05
CA HIS A 95 13.41 -10.73 -4.33
C HIS A 95 14.81 -11.18 -3.94
N HIS A 96 15.83 -10.87 -4.76
CA HIS A 96 17.21 -11.17 -4.40
C HIS A 96 17.71 -10.27 -3.25
N ASN A 97 17.26 -9.01 -3.25
CA ASN A 97 17.63 -8.04 -2.23
C ASN A 97 16.44 -7.08 -1.94
N PRO A 98 15.63 -7.41 -0.91
CA PRO A 98 14.34 -6.73 -0.65
C PRO A 98 14.43 -5.28 -0.17
N ASP A 99 15.59 -4.86 0.31
CA ASP A 99 15.76 -3.49 0.80
C ASP A 99 16.19 -2.56 -0.34
N ILE A 100 15.32 -1.64 -0.75
CA ILE A 100 15.58 -0.74 -1.86
C ILE A 100 16.80 0.16 -1.62
N ILE A 101 17.11 0.49 -0.36
CA ILE A 101 18.21 1.38 0.00
C ILE A 101 19.56 0.72 -0.28
N THR A 102 19.62 -0.60 -0.23
CA THR A 102 20.84 -1.36 -0.52
C THR A 102 21.09 -1.53 -2.02
N GLN A 103 20.13 -1.16 -2.88
CA GLN A 103 20.30 -1.17 -4.32
C GLN A 103 21.18 0.00 -4.77
N THR A 104 22.08 -0.27 -5.71
CA THR A 104 22.92 0.77 -6.30
C THR A 104 22.08 1.81 -7.04
N TYR A 105 22.64 3.01 -7.23
CA TYR A 105 22.01 4.05 -8.04
C TYR A 105 21.62 3.54 -9.44
N GLU A 106 22.52 2.80 -10.11
CA GLU A 106 22.24 2.24 -11.44
C GLU A 106 21.10 1.22 -11.40
N GLN A 107 21.07 0.33 -10.40
CA GLN A 107 19.94 -0.61 -10.26
C GLN A 107 18.61 0.11 -10.04
N ARG A 108 18.57 1.12 -9.18
CA ARG A 108 17.33 1.92 -8.96
C ARG A 108 16.91 2.67 -10.22
N ARG A 109 17.88 3.21 -10.97
CA ARG A 109 17.64 3.87 -12.25
C ARG A 109 17.09 2.90 -13.30
N ASP A 110 17.71 1.72 -13.43
CA ASP A 110 17.28 0.68 -14.38
C ASP A 110 15.88 0.17 -14.03
N MET A 111 15.59 -0.11 -12.75
CA MET A 111 14.23 -0.45 -12.30
C MET A 111 13.22 0.65 -12.62
N THR A 112 13.59 1.92 -12.41
CA THR A 112 12.73 3.07 -12.74
C THR A 112 12.44 3.14 -14.24
N VAL A 113 13.44 2.87 -15.08
CA VAL A 113 13.27 2.81 -16.55
C VAL A 113 12.35 1.64 -16.92
N SER A 114 12.61 0.44 -16.41
CA SER A 114 11.78 -0.75 -16.65
C SER A 114 10.32 -0.52 -16.26
N ILE A 115 10.07 0.02 -15.07
CA ILE A 115 8.70 0.37 -14.63
C ILE A 115 8.09 1.45 -15.52
N THR A 116 8.86 2.46 -15.96
CA THR A 116 8.35 3.50 -16.86
C THR A 116 7.91 2.89 -18.20
N THR A 117 8.74 2.04 -18.80
CA THR A 117 8.39 1.30 -20.02
C THR A 117 7.14 0.44 -19.82
N ALA A 118 7.03 -0.27 -18.70
CA ALA A 118 5.85 -1.07 -18.39
C ALA A 118 4.55 -0.25 -18.32
N ILE A 119 4.62 0.98 -17.80
CA ILE A 119 3.48 1.93 -17.77
C ILE A 119 3.13 2.39 -19.19
N ASP A 120 4.12 2.74 -20.00
CA ASP A 120 3.91 3.21 -21.37
C ASP A 120 3.30 2.11 -22.25
N ASP A 121 3.73 0.86 -22.08
CA ASP A 121 3.15 -0.31 -22.74
C ASP A 121 1.68 -0.53 -22.33
N LEU A 122 1.36 -0.37 -21.03
CA LEU A 122 -0.01 -0.48 -20.52
C LEU A 122 -0.92 0.58 -21.14
N ARG A 123 -0.48 1.84 -21.12
CA ARG A 123 -1.23 2.96 -21.71
C ARG A 123 -1.45 2.78 -23.20
N SER A 124 -0.40 2.38 -23.92
CA SER A 124 -0.46 2.13 -25.36
C SER A 124 -1.45 1.02 -25.69
N CYS A 125 -1.50 -0.06 -24.90
CA CYS A 125 -2.52 -1.09 -25.08
C CYS A 125 -3.94 -0.54 -24.80
N VAL A 126 -4.16 0.23 -23.72
CA VAL A 126 -5.48 0.81 -23.43
C VAL A 126 -5.95 1.71 -24.58
N ASP A 127 -5.04 2.55 -25.11
CA ASP A 127 -5.33 3.44 -26.24
C ASP A 127 -5.68 2.65 -27.52
N ASP A 128 -4.98 1.54 -27.76
CA ASP A 128 -5.27 0.65 -28.89
C ASP A 128 -6.62 -0.06 -28.72
N LEU A 129 -6.90 -0.59 -27.54
CA LEU A 129 -8.17 -1.24 -27.22
C LEU A 129 -9.35 -0.27 -27.28
N GLY A 130 -9.17 0.98 -26.85
CA GLY A 130 -10.22 2.03 -26.90
C GLY A 130 -10.69 2.39 -28.32
N LYS A 131 -9.92 2.03 -29.35
CA LYS A 131 -10.34 2.16 -30.76
C LYS A 131 -11.42 1.14 -31.14
N VAL A 132 -11.55 0.06 -30.37
CA VAL A 132 -12.52 -1.01 -30.57
C VAL A 132 -13.64 -0.86 -29.53
N LYS A 133 -14.88 -0.62 -29.98
CA LYS A 133 -16.02 -0.40 -29.08
C LYS A 133 -16.64 -1.74 -28.66
N SER A 134 -16.33 -2.22 -27.45
CA SER A 134 -16.92 -3.43 -26.87
C SER A 134 -16.98 -3.36 -25.34
N THR A 135 -18.08 -3.83 -24.75
CA THR A 135 -18.24 -3.91 -23.28
C THR A 135 -17.19 -4.79 -22.58
N ALA A 136 -16.71 -5.85 -23.25
CA ALA A 136 -15.64 -6.69 -22.73
C ALA A 136 -14.29 -5.95 -22.69
N ILE A 137 -14.10 -4.95 -23.56
CA ILE A 137 -12.92 -4.10 -23.56
C ILE A 137 -13.01 -3.09 -22.43
N ASP A 138 -14.19 -2.54 -22.15
CA ASP A 138 -14.39 -1.59 -21.05
C ASP A 138 -13.97 -2.19 -19.70
N GLU A 139 -14.32 -3.46 -19.43
CA GLU A 139 -13.91 -4.17 -18.21
C GLU A 139 -12.39 -4.36 -18.13
N VAL A 140 -11.76 -4.77 -19.24
CA VAL A 140 -10.31 -4.92 -19.33
C VAL A 140 -9.60 -3.58 -19.12
N SER A 141 -10.09 -2.50 -19.73
CA SER A 141 -9.53 -1.16 -19.58
C SER A 141 -9.61 -0.65 -18.14
N VAL A 142 -10.72 -0.91 -17.43
CA VAL A 142 -10.85 -0.56 -16.01
C VAL A 142 -9.80 -1.27 -15.17
N GLU A 143 -9.61 -2.58 -15.38
CA GLU A 143 -8.59 -3.34 -14.63
C GLU A 143 -7.18 -2.86 -15.01
N MET A 144 -6.89 -2.57 -16.28
CA MET A 144 -5.61 -2.01 -16.71
C MET A 144 -5.30 -0.66 -16.06
N HIS A 145 -6.27 0.24 -15.92
CA HIS A 145 -6.09 1.50 -15.21
C HIS A 145 -5.81 1.30 -13.72
N LYS A 146 -6.44 0.31 -13.10
CA LYS A 146 -6.14 -0.05 -11.71
C LYS A 146 -4.71 -0.55 -11.56
N LEU A 147 -4.22 -1.38 -12.49
CA LEU A 147 -2.83 -1.81 -12.53
C LEU A 147 -1.87 -0.64 -12.77
N GLU A 148 -2.23 0.29 -13.66
CA GLU A 148 -1.46 1.50 -13.91
C GLU A 148 -1.23 2.31 -12.62
N VAL A 149 -2.24 2.40 -11.74
CA VAL A 149 -2.09 3.05 -10.42
C VAL A 149 -1.03 2.35 -9.58
N TYR A 150 -1.03 1.03 -9.51
CA TYR A 150 -0.05 0.25 -8.74
C TYR A 150 1.36 0.43 -9.29
N VAL A 151 1.54 0.25 -10.59
CA VAL A 151 2.83 0.36 -11.26
C VAL A 151 3.37 1.79 -11.20
N SER A 152 2.51 2.80 -11.39
CA SER A 152 2.90 4.21 -11.28
C SER A 152 3.28 4.60 -9.84
N SER A 153 2.57 4.06 -8.85
CA SER A 153 2.90 4.28 -7.44
C SER A 153 4.26 3.66 -7.10
N SER A 154 4.53 2.45 -7.62
CA SER A 154 5.83 1.79 -7.51
C SER A 154 6.95 2.61 -8.14
N ARG A 155 6.73 3.25 -9.30
CA ARG A 155 7.70 4.19 -9.91
C ARG A 155 7.96 5.40 -9.02
N SER A 156 6.89 6.04 -8.52
CA SER A 156 7.00 7.21 -7.64
C SER A 156 7.76 6.89 -6.36
N PHE A 157 7.52 5.72 -5.78
CA PHE A 157 8.27 5.22 -4.64
C PHE A 157 9.76 5.07 -4.97
N LEU A 158 10.12 4.38 -6.06
CA LEU A 158 11.54 4.20 -6.44
C LEU A 158 12.31 5.52 -6.53
N ILE A 159 11.69 6.54 -7.13
CA ILE A 159 12.31 7.86 -7.32
C ILE A 159 12.55 8.57 -5.98
N ASN A 160 11.70 8.34 -4.98
CA ASN A 160 11.69 9.09 -3.73
C ASN A 160 11.92 8.21 -2.48
N CYS A 161 12.41 6.98 -2.66
CA CYS A 161 12.40 5.95 -1.62
C CYS A 161 13.18 6.35 -0.38
N ASP A 162 14.31 7.05 -0.53
CA ASP A 162 15.12 7.55 0.60
C ASP A 162 14.27 8.41 1.55
N GLY A 163 13.54 9.37 1.01
CA GLY A 163 12.68 10.26 1.81
C GLY A 163 11.43 9.56 2.35
N VAL A 164 10.84 8.63 1.61
CA VAL A 164 9.70 7.84 2.09
C VAL A 164 10.08 6.99 3.29
N LEU A 165 11.23 6.31 3.23
CA LEU A 165 11.68 5.42 4.28
C LEU A 165 12.14 6.20 5.52
N GLU A 166 12.76 7.36 5.32
CA GLU A 166 13.09 8.28 6.43
C GLU A 166 11.80 8.77 7.14
N ASN A 167 10.82 9.27 6.37
CA ASN A 167 9.55 9.74 6.91
C ASN A 167 8.77 8.63 7.63
N PHE A 168 8.78 7.42 7.09
CA PHE A 168 8.17 6.26 7.72
C PHE A 168 8.82 5.94 9.08
N GLY A 169 10.15 6.05 9.18
CA GLY A 169 10.87 5.92 10.45
C GLY A 169 10.42 6.94 11.50
N TYR A 170 10.26 8.21 11.11
CA TYR A 170 9.73 9.25 12.01
C TYR A 170 8.26 8.99 12.39
N ALA A 171 7.43 8.59 11.43
CA ALA A 171 6.02 8.32 11.68
C ALA A 171 5.82 7.16 12.68
N LEU A 172 6.62 6.09 12.57
CA LEU A 172 6.61 4.99 13.54
C LEU A 172 7.01 5.45 14.95
N GLN A 173 7.99 6.36 15.07
CA GLN A 173 8.38 6.90 16.37
C GLN A 173 7.24 7.72 17.00
N MET A 174 6.54 8.52 16.19
CA MET A 174 5.40 9.31 16.66
C MET A 174 4.22 8.44 17.10
N GLU A 175 3.86 7.42 16.33
CA GLU A 175 2.77 6.50 16.68
C GLU A 175 3.07 5.73 17.98
N ASN A 176 4.32 5.31 18.18
CA ASN A 176 4.75 4.67 19.42
C ASN A 176 4.72 5.64 20.62
N ALA A 177 5.08 6.91 20.43
CA ALA A 177 5.02 7.91 21.48
C ALA A 177 3.58 8.24 21.89
N GLU A 178 2.66 8.32 20.92
CA GLU A 178 1.23 8.54 21.15
C GLU A 178 0.62 7.35 21.91
N ASN A 179 0.86 6.12 21.45
CA ASN A 179 0.40 4.91 22.13
C ASN A 179 0.92 4.79 23.57
N SER A 180 2.17 5.19 23.81
CA SER A 180 2.76 5.24 25.16
C SER A 180 2.08 6.29 26.05
N SER A 181 1.77 7.45 25.48
CA SER A 181 1.10 8.55 26.18
C SER A 181 -0.33 8.16 26.58
N ASP A 182 -1.06 7.51 25.67
CA ASP A 182 -2.40 7.00 25.93
C ASP A 182 -2.39 5.93 27.04
N LEU A 183 -1.42 5.01 27.02
CA LEU A 183 -1.27 4.01 28.07
C LEU A 183 -1.07 4.67 29.44
N LEU A 184 -0.17 5.65 29.52
CA LEU A 184 0.08 6.41 30.76
C LEU A 184 -1.17 7.17 31.21
N PHE A 185 -1.94 7.75 30.29
CA PHE A 185 -3.19 8.41 30.61
C PHE A 185 -4.21 7.43 31.21
N PHE A 186 -4.37 6.24 30.61
CA PHE A 186 -5.25 5.19 31.14
C PHE A 186 -4.82 4.71 32.52
N GLU A 187 -3.52 4.44 32.74
CA GLU A 187 -3.03 4.03 34.07
C GLU A 187 -3.30 5.09 35.13
N ASN A 188 -3.07 6.38 34.81
CA ASN A 188 -3.35 7.47 35.73
C ASN A 188 -4.85 7.59 36.03
N LEU A 189 -5.72 7.42 35.03
CA LEU A 189 -7.17 7.45 35.22
C LEU A 189 -7.64 6.30 36.13
N PHE A 190 -7.10 5.09 35.95
CA PHE A 190 -7.36 3.95 36.81
C PHE A 190 -6.87 4.20 38.24
N ALA A 191 -5.66 4.74 38.41
CA ALA A 191 -5.11 5.08 39.71
C ALA A 191 -6.00 6.10 40.43
N VAL A 192 -6.34 7.21 39.78
CA VAL A 192 -7.21 8.25 40.37
C VAL A 192 -8.58 7.68 40.74
N SER A 193 -9.18 6.84 39.89
CA SER A 193 -10.49 6.23 40.17
C SER A 193 -10.43 5.24 41.34
N PHE A 194 -9.41 4.39 41.39
CA PHE A 194 -9.27 3.38 42.44
C PHE A 194 -8.91 4.01 43.79
N TYR A 195 -7.90 4.89 43.83
CA TYR A 195 -7.52 5.56 45.07
C TYR A 195 -8.58 6.58 45.52
N GLY A 196 -9.19 7.31 44.58
CA GLY A 196 -10.25 8.27 44.90
C GLY A 196 -11.46 7.60 45.55
N SER A 197 -11.91 6.46 45.02
CA SER A 197 -13.01 5.70 45.61
C SER A 197 -12.66 5.12 46.99
N GLN A 198 -11.44 4.61 47.18
CA GLN A 198 -10.96 4.16 48.49
C GLN A 198 -10.96 5.28 49.54
N TYR A 199 -10.46 6.47 49.18
CA TYR A 199 -10.46 7.63 50.08
C TYR A 199 -11.89 8.05 50.45
N LEU A 200 -12.83 8.05 49.49
CA LEU A 200 -14.23 8.35 49.78
C LEU A 200 -14.85 7.37 50.77
N VAL A 201 -14.55 6.07 50.64
CA VAL A 201 -15.00 5.04 51.59
C VAL A 201 -14.41 5.28 52.98
N LEU A 202 -13.11 5.58 53.08
CA LEU A 202 -12.45 5.88 54.36
C LEU A 202 -13.05 7.11 55.05
N VAL A 203 -13.31 8.18 54.29
CA VAL A 203 -13.98 9.39 54.82
C VAL A 203 -15.38 9.04 55.31
N PHE A 204 -16.16 8.27 54.55
CA PHE A 204 -17.49 7.82 54.97
C PHE A 204 -17.44 7.02 56.28
N LEU A 205 -16.51 6.07 56.40
CA LEU A 205 -16.32 5.26 57.60
C LEU A 205 -15.93 6.13 58.81
N PHE A 206 -15.03 7.09 58.61
CA PHE A 206 -14.62 8.03 59.66
C PHE A 206 -15.79 8.90 60.13
N CYS A 207 -16.59 9.44 59.20
CA CYS A 207 -17.80 10.21 59.53
C CYS A 207 -18.84 9.37 60.29
N LEU A 208 -18.99 8.08 59.96
CA LEU A 208 -19.89 7.18 60.68
C LEU A 208 -19.39 6.90 62.11
N LEU A 209 -18.08 6.73 62.31
CA LEU A 209 -17.49 6.54 63.64
C LEU A 209 -17.69 7.76 64.54
N LEU A 210 -17.52 8.98 64.00
CA LEU A 210 -17.78 10.22 64.73
C LEU A 210 -19.24 10.45 65.11
N ARG A 211 -20.19 9.77 64.45
CA ARG A 211 -21.61 9.86 64.77
C ARG A 211 -22.03 8.93 65.91
N ILE A 212 -21.24 7.91 66.19
CA ILE A 212 -21.52 6.90 67.23
C ILE A 212 -21.03 7.37 68.61
N TYR A 213 -20.03 8.26 68.65
CA TYR A 213 -19.51 8.91 69.85
C TYR A 213 -20.16 10.29 70.06
#